data_AF-A0A660RDY4-F1
#
_entry.id   AF-A0A660RDY4-F1
#
_cell.length_a   1.000
_cell.length_b   1.000
_cell.length_c   1.000
_cell.angle_alpha   90.00
_cell.angle_beta   90.00
_cell.angle_gamma   90.00
#
_symmetry.space_group_name_H-M   'P 1'
#
loop_
_entity.id
_entity.type
_entity.pdbx_description
1 polymer ?
#
loop_
_entity_poly.entity_id
_entity_poly.type
_entity_poly.pdbx_seq_one_letter_code
_entity_poly.pdbx_strand_id
1 'polypeptide(L)'
;MKLPRDITGEELVKVLKQFGYEKIRQTGSHVRLISRIKNKPHKITIPLHKPLKTGTLNNILNDVARYFEISKEELIEKICSQDRIARDVDHD
;
A
#
# COMPACT_ATOMS: atom_id res chain seq x y z
N MET A 1 -10.02 9.90 10.47
CA MET A 1 -8.80 10.44 9.82
C MET A 1 -9.02 10.52 8.31
N LYS A 2 -8.54 11.56 7.62
CA LYS A 2 -8.65 11.66 6.15
C LYS A 2 -7.54 10.81 5.53
N LEU A 3 -7.89 9.93 4.59
CA LEU A 3 -6.93 9.28 3.71
C LEU A 3 -6.04 10.34 3.04
N PRO A 4 -4.73 10.10 2.86
CA PRO A 4 -3.93 10.94 2.00
C PRO A 4 -4.48 10.76 0.58
N ARG A 5 -5.21 11.78 0.10
CA ARG A 5 -5.97 11.71 -1.16
C ARG A 5 -5.06 11.64 -2.38
N ASP A 6 -3.77 11.87 -2.18
CA ASP A 6 -2.78 12.02 -3.23
C ASP A 6 -1.83 10.81 -3.36
N ILE A 7 -2.09 9.71 -2.62
CA ILE A 7 -1.29 8.48 -2.76
C ILE A 7 -1.37 7.95 -4.20
N THR A 8 -0.21 7.92 -4.84
CA THR A 8 0.02 7.32 -6.15
C THR A 8 0.21 5.81 -6.03
N GLY A 9 0.07 5.09 -7.15
CA GLY A 9 0.27 3.64 -7.16
C GLY A 9 1.69 3.24 -6.76
N GLU A 10 2.68 4.07 -7.08
CA GLU A 10 4.07 3.85 -6.71
C GLU A 10 4.30 4.01 -5.21
N GLU A 11 3.75 5.06 -4.60
CA GLU A 11 3.79 5.26 -3.15
C GLU A 11 3.09 4.12 -2.42
N LEU A 12 1.92 3.69 -2.90
CA LEU A 12 1.20 2.55 -2.33
C LEU A 12 2.04 1.27 -2.38
N VAL A 13 2.74 1.01 -3.49
CA VAL A 13 3.68 -0.12 -3.59
C VAL A 13 4.83 0.00 -2.59
N LYS A 14 5.43 1.19 -2.44
CA LYS A 14 6.54 1.42 -1.50
C LYS A 14 6.10 1.17 -0.05
N VAL A 15 4.97 1.75 0.33
CA VAL A 15 4.37 1.58 1.66
C VAL A 15 4.10 0.10 1.92
N LEU A 16 3.40 -0.59 1.02
CA LEU A 16 3.03 -1.99 1.24
C LEU A 16 4.24 -2.92 1.32
N LYS A 17 5.39 -2.58 0.71
CA LYS A 17 6.64 -3.31 0.94
C LYS A 17 7.06 -3.32 2.41
N GLN A 18 6.89 -2.20 3.12
CA GLN A 18 7.18 -2.12 4.57
C GLN A 18 6.22 -3.00 5.39
N PHE A 19 5.01 -3.24 4.88
CA PHE A 19 4.05 -4.20 5.46
C PHE A 19 4.34 -5.66 5.05
N GLY A 20 5.48 -5.95 4.43
CA GLY A 20 5.85 -7.31 4.04
C GLY A 20 5.16 -7.79 2.77
N TYR A 21 4.79 -6.88 1.86
CA TYR A 21 4.46 -7.24 0.49
C TYR A 21 5.69 -7.24 -0.42
N GLU A 22 5.77 -8.21 -1.31
CA GLU A 22 6.83 -8.35 -2.29
C GLU A 22 6.27 -8.21 -3.70
N LYS A 23 7.02 -7.53 -4.58
CA LYS A 23 6.66 -7.42 -6.00
C LYS A 23 6.96 -8.74 -6.71
N ILE A 24 5.93 -9.36 -7.28
CA ILE A 24 6.07 -10.63 -8.02
C ILE A 24 6.15 -10.44 -9.53
N ARG A 25 5.45 -9.44 -10.07
CA ARG A 25 5.41 -9.16 -11.51
C ARG A 25 4.91 -7.74 -11.75
N GLN A 26 5.30 -7.15 -12.87
CA GLN A 26 4.65 -5.99 -13.44
C GLN A 26 4.32 -6.25 -14.91
N THR A 27 3.14 -5.83 -15.33
CA THR A 27 2.73 -5.83 -16.74
C THR A 27 2.14 -4.47 -17.06
N GLY A 28 2.81 -3.72 -17.94
CA GLY A 28 2.46 -2.33 -18.21
C GLY A 28 2.39 -1.50 -16.92
N SER A 29 1.29 -0.78 -16.73
CA SER A 29 1.05 0.05 -15.56
C SER A 29 0.45 -0.73 -14.37
N HIS A 30 0.53 -2.06 -14.30
CA HIS A 30 -0.02 -2.84 -13.19
C HIS A 30 1.07 -3.65 -12.50
N VAL A 31 1.20 -3.45 -11.19
CA VAL A 31 2.13 -4.19 -10.32
C VAL A 31 1.36 -5.20 -9.50
N ARG A 32 1.80 -6.46 -9.52
CA ARG A 32 1.31 -7.49 -8.61
C ARG A 32 2.23 -7.58 -7.40
N LEU A 33 1.63 -7.53 -6.22
CA LEU A 33 2.28 -7.77 -4.95
C LEU A 33 1.75 -9.06 -4.30
N ILE A 34 2.59 -9.71 -3.51
CA ILE A 34 2.22 -10.83 -2.65
C ILE A 34 2.68 -10.59 -1.22
N SER A 35 1.86 -10.92 -0.23
CA SER A 35 2.30 -11.06 1.15
C SER A 35 2.10 -12.50 1.61
N ARG A 36 3.04 -13.02 2.40
CA ARG A 36 3.06 -14.39 2.93
C ARG A 36 3.24 -14.43 4.45
N ILE A 37 3.13 -13.29 5.11
CA ILE A 37 3.41 -13.12 6.54
C ILE A 37 2.30 -13.70 7.44
N LYS A 38 1.07 -13.81 6.93
CA LYS A 38 -0.02 -14.54 7.59
C LYS A 38 -0.08 -15.97 7.06
N ASN A 39 -0.88 -16.81 7.72
CA ASN A 39 -1.10 -18.22 7.35
C ASN A 39 -1.62 -18.45 5.91
N LYS A 40 -2.07 -17.40 5.21
CA LYS A 40 -2.51 -17.47 3.81
C LYS A 40 -1.74 -16.46 2.93
N PRO A 41 -1.31 -16.85 1.72
CA PRO A 41 -0.78 -15.90 0.74
C PRO A 41 -1.86 -14.91 0.32
N HIS A 42 -1.53 -13.62 0.30
CA HIS A 42 -2.42 -12.57 -0.16
C HIS A 42 -1.82 -11.86 -1.36
N LYS A 43 -2.57 -11.81 -2.47
CA LYS A 43 -2.12 -11.25 -3.74
C LYS A 43 -2.99 -10.06 -4.10
N ILE A 44 -2.37 -8.92 -4.37
CA ILE A 44 -3.05 -7.69 -4.78
C ILE A 44 -2.44 -7.15 -6.06
N THR A 45 -3.24 -6.43 -6.85
CA THR A 45 -2.78 -5.74 -8.07
C THR A 45 -2.98 -4.25 -7.90
N ILE A 46 -1.90 -3.48 -8.09
CA ILE A 46 -1.87 -2.03 -7.93
C ILE A 46 -1.64 -1.40 -9.30
N PRO A 47 -2.57 -0.55 -9.79
CA PRO A 47 -2.31 0.26 -10.96
C PRO A 47 -1.38 1.44 -10.62
N LEU A 48 -0.41 1.68 -11.49
CA LEU A 48 0.60 2.74 -11.40
C LEU A 48 0.21 4.03 -12.15
N HIS A 49 -1.02 4.15 -12.68
CA HIS A 49 -1.44 5.39 -13.33
C HIS A 49 -1.81 6.46 -12.29
N LYS A 50 -1.54 7.72 -12.62
CA LYS A 50 -1.94 8.89 -11.84
C LYS A 50 -3.18 9.55 -12.47
N PRO A 51 -4.17 9.97 -11.67
CA PRO A 51 -4.38 9.63 -10.26
C PRO A 51 -4.97 8.22 -10.09
N LEU A 52 -4.62 7.56 -8.97
CA LEU A 52 -5.37 6.40 -8.50
C LEU A 52 -6.79 6.85 -8.19
N LYS A 53 -7.80 6.22 -8.82
CA LYS A 53 -9.19 6.52 -8.47
C LYS A 53 -9.39 6.22 -6.97
N THR A 54 -10.03 7.15 -6.26
CA THR A 54 -10.31 7.01 -4.82
C THR A 54 -11.03 5.71 -4.48
N GLY A 55 -11.93 5.24 -5.35
CA GLY A 55 -12.58 3.93 -5.21
C GLY A 55 -11.61 2.75 -5.28
N THR A 56 -10.64 2.78 -6.20
CA THR A 56 -9.60 1.75 -6.32
C THR A 56 -8.70 1.73 -5.08
N LEU A 57 -8.25 2.91 -4.63
CA LEU A 57 -7.45 3.04 -3.41
C LEU A 57 -8.21 2.49 -2.19
N ASN A 58 -9.47 2.88 -2.02
CA ASN A 58 -10.30 2.41 -0.89
C ASN A 58 -10.50 0.89 -0.93
N ASN A 59 -10.72 0.30 -2.11
CA ASN A 59 -10.85 -1.14 -2.26
C ASN A 59 -9.56 -1.88 -1.87
N ILE A 60 -8.40 -1.40 -2.34
CA ILE A 60 -7.11 -1.99 -1.99
C ILE A 60 -6.86 -1.90 -0.48
N LEU A 61 -7.10 -0.73 0.13
CA LEU A 61 -6.89 -0.56 1.58
C LEU A 61 -7.83 -1.41 2.42
N ASN A 62 -9.10 -1.57 2.02
CA ASN A 62 -10.03 -2.48 2.68
C ASN A 62 -9.55 -3.94 2.61
N ASP A 63 -9.03 -4.36 1.45
CA ASP A 63 -8.53 -5.71 1.24
C ASP A 63 -7.27 -5.98 2.08
N VAL A 64 -6.34 -5.03 2.10
CA VAL A 64 -5.16 -5.06 2.97
C VAL A 64 -5.58 -5.10 4.44
N ALA A 65 -6.46 -4.20 4.90
CA ALA A 65 -6.91 -4.17 6.30
C ALA A 65 -7.53 -5.52 6.73
N ARG A 66 -8.36 -6.13 5.88
CA ARG A 66 -8.93 -7.47 6.11
C ARG A 66 -7.87 -8.55 6.20
N TYR A 67 -6.81 -8.47 5.40
CA TYR A 67 -5.71 -9.44 5.47
C TYR A 67 -4.92 -9.35 6.77
N PHE A 68 -4.70 -8.14 7.27
CA PHE A 68 -4.00 -7.91 8.53
C PHE A 68 -4.88 -8.10 9.77
N GLU A 69 -6.20 -8.16 9.58
CA GLU A 69 -7.21 -8.21 10.65
C GLU A 69 -7.18 -6.96 11.53
N ILE A 70 -6.92 -5.81 10.90
CA ILE A 70 -6.91 -4.48 11.53
C ILE A 70 -7.99 -3.61 10.91
N SER A 71 -8.36 -2.53 11.60
CA SER A 71 -9.25 -1.52 11.02
C SER A 71 -8.56 -0.80 9.85
N LYS A 72 -9.35 -0.28 8.90
CA LYS A 72 -8.80 0.55 7.82
C LYS A 72 -8.15 1.81 8.38
N GLU A 73 -8.74 2.37 9.43
CA GLU A 73 -8.25 3.53 10.15
C GLU A 73 -6.87 3.26 10.74
N GLU A 74 -6.69 2.12 11.42
CA GLU A 74 -5.40 1.69 11.95
C GLU A 74 -4.37 1.47 10.83
N LEU A 75 -4.77 0.88 9.70
CA LEU A 75 -3.90 0.74 8.53
C LEU A 75 -3.44 2.13 8.04
N ILE A 76 -4.35 3.09 7.91
CA ILE A 76 -4.02 4.46 7.48
C ILE A 76 -3.08 5.13 8.48
N GLU A 77 -3.30 4.96 9.79
CA GLU A 77 -2.42 5.49 10.83
C GLU A 77 -1.00 4.91 10.73
N LYS A 78 -0.88 3.59 10.53
CA LYS A 78 0.42 2.95 10.31
C LYS A 78 1.10 3.46 9.05
N ILE A 79 0.37 3.64 7.95
CA ILE A 79 0.90 4.20 6.70
C ILE A 79 1.42 5.64 6.93
N CYS A 80 0.61 6.51 7.53
CA CYS A 80 0.99 7.90 7.80
C CYS A 80 2.14 8.05 8.82
N SER A 81 2.26 7.13 9.77
CA SER A 81 3.32 7.14 10.78
C SER A 81 4.66 6.68 10.20
N GLN A 82 4.64 5.73 9.26
CA GLN A 82 5.82 5.23 8.56
C GLN A 82 6.40 6.26 7.57
N ASP A 83 5.52 7.07 6.96
CA ASP A 83 5.87 8.12 5.98
C ASP A 83 6.59 9.34 6.59
N ARG A 84 6.68 9.41 7.93
CA ARG A 84 7.51 10.40 8.64
C ARG A 84 8.97 9.95 8.78
N ILE A 85 9.25 8.65 8.82
CA ILE A 85 10.62 8.13 8.99
C ILE A 85 11.39 8.16 7.66
N ALA A 86 10.70 8.01 6.53
CA ALA A 86 11.34 8.00 5.20
C ALA A 86 11.75 9.38 4.67
N ARG A 87 11.38 10.48 5.34
CA ARG A 87 11.71 11.86 4.91
C ARG A 87 12.93 12.45 5.61
N ASP A 88 13.46 11.78 6.62
CA ASP A 88 14.62 12.24 7.39
C ASP A 88 15.96 11.68 6.88
N VAL A 89 16.00 11.06 5.69
CA VAL A 89 17.21 10.38 5.16
C VAL A 89 17.72 10.94 3.81
N ASP A 90 17.13 12.02 3.28
CA ASP A 90 17.62 12.69 2.06
C ASP A 90 18.24 14.07 2.37
N HIS A 91 19.22 14.10 3.29
CA HIS A 91 20.16 15.21 3.43
C HIS A 91 21.56 14.68 3.76
N ASP A 92 22.24 14.14 2.74
CA ASP A 92 23.69 14.18 2.60
C ASP A 92 24.09 14.03 1.12
#